data_AF-A0A135UWK0-F1
#
_entry.id   AF-A0A135UWK0-F1
#
_cell.length_a   1.000
_cell.length_b   1.000
_cell.length_c   1.000
_cell.angle_alpha   90.00
_cell.angle_beta   90.00
_cell.angle_gamma   90.00
#
_symmetry.space_group_name_H-M   'P 1'
#
loop_
_entity.id
_entity.type
_entity.pdbx_description
1 polymer ?
#
loop_
_entity_poly.entity_id
_entity_poly.type
_entity_poly.pdbx_seq_one_letter_code
_entity_poly.pdbx_strand_id
1 'polypeptide(L)'
;MSLVEQAKKAAAYRAVDEHLAPGARYVGIGSGSTVVYVVDAIAAKGPSFYGDMTFFPTGSQSKGLIRAAGLRLCNLDDRPLGPNGKLVAIDVAFDGADEVDAELNCIKGGGACLFQEKLVAIAAKKFVVVAG
;
A
#
# COMPACT_ATOMS: atom_id res chain seq x y z
N MET A 1 -14.77 19.16 1.63
CA MET A 1 -13.49 18.47 1.91
C MET A 1 -12.41 19.54 2.03
N SER A 2 -11.56 19.49 3.06
CA SER A 2 -10.47 20.47 3.21
C SER A 2 -9.43 20.35 2.09
N LEU A 3 -8.59 21.38 1.90
CA LEU A 3 -7.51 21.35 0.90
C LEU A 3 -6.55 20.17 1.11
N VAL A 4 -6.21 19.88 2.37
CA VAL A 4 -5.35 18.75 2.74
C VAL A 4 -5.95 17.41 2.31
N GLU A 5 -7.25 17.18 2.55
CA GLU A 5 -7.89 15.93 2.15
C GLU A 5 -8.01 15.80 0.62
N GLN A 6 -8.19 16.91 -0.09
CA GLN A 6 -8.17 16.91 -1.57
C GLN A 6 -6.78 16.57 -2.10
N ALA A 7 -5.72 17.12 -1.49
CA ALA A 7 -4.33 16.85 -1.87
C ALA A 7 -3.95 15.39 -1.62
N LYS A 8 -4.28 14.84 -0.44
CA LYS A 8 -4.10 13.42 -0.12
C LYS A 8 -4.81 12.51 -1.14
N LYS A 9 -6.05 12.83 -1.47
CA LYS A 9 -6.83 12.05 -2.45
C LYS A 9 -6.19 12.12 -3.84
N ALA A 10 -5.81 13.31 -4.31
CA ALA A 10 -5.19 13.47 -5.62
C ALA A 10 -3.84 12.72 -5.71
N ALA A 11 -3.00 12.84 -4.68
CA ALA A 11 -1.73 12.13 -4.59
C ALA A 11 -1.92 10.61 -4.62
N ALA A 12 -2.88 10.08 -3.85
CA ALA A 12 -3.17 8.66 -3.80
C ALA A 12 -3.67 8.10 -5.14
N TYR A 13 -4.60 8.79 -5.79
CA TYR A 13 -5.13 8.37 -7.09
C TYR A 13 -4.02 8.34 -8.14
N ARG A 14 -3.21 9.40 -8.20
CA ARG A 14 -2.08 9.48 -9.12
C ARG A 14 -1.04 8.39 -8.86
N ALA A 15 -0.70 8.14 -7.60
CA ALA A 15 0.24 7.08 -7.23
C ALA A 15 -0.24 5.70 -7.70
N VAL A 16 -1.53 5.39 -7.52
CA VAL A 16 -2.12 4.12 -8.00
C VAL A 16 -2.12 4.06 -9.52
N ASP A 17 -2.50 5.14 -10.22
CA ASP A 17 -2.53 5.18 -11.67
C ASP A 17 -1.15 4.99 -12.31
N GLU A 18 -0.12 5.64 -11.75
CA GLU A 18 1.23 5.61 -12.31
C GLU A 18 2.06 4.39 -11.88
N HIS A 19 1.72 3.76 -10.74
CA HIS A 19 2.60 2.76 -10.12
C HIS A 19 1.96 1.42 -9.80
N LEU A 20 0.64 1.26 -9.93
CA LEU A 20 0.00 -0.06 -9.86
C LEU A 20 -0.25 -0.60 -11.27
N ALA A 21 0.61 -1.52 -11.71
CA ALA A 21 0.45 -2.17 -13.01
C ALA A 21 -0.74 -3.14 -13.02
N PRO A 22 -1.51 -3.26 -14.12
CA PRO A 22 -2.60 -4.24 -14.24
C PRO A 22 -2.18 -5.70 -14.02
N GLY A 23 -0.90 -6.03 -14.26
CA GLY A 23 -0.34 -7.37 -14.06
C GLY A 23 0.29 -7.61 -12.69
N ALA A 24 0.21 -6.65 -11.75
CA ALA A 24 0.71 -6.86 -10.40
C ALA A 24 -0.06 -7.99 -9.71
N ARG A 25 0.62 -8.77 -8.87
CA ARG A 25 0.04 -9.87 -8.09
C ARG A 25 0.02 -9.59 -6.61
N TYR A 26 1.03 -8.89 -6.09
CA TYR A 26 1.23 -8.70 -4.66
C TYR A 26 1.42 -7.22 -4.34
N VAL A 27 0.53 -6.65 -3.54
CA VAL A 27 0.50 -5.21 -3.25
C VAL A 27 0.56 -4.96 -1.76
N GLY A 28 1.51 -4.17 -1.29
CA GLY A 28 1.58 -3.70 0.09
C GLY A 28 0.69 -2.47 0.32
N ILE A 29 -0.07 -2.46 1.41
CA ILE A 29 -0.93 -1.35 1.80
C ILE A 29 -0.51 -0.86 3.18
N GLY A 30 -0.03 0.38 3.21
CA GLY A 30 0.41 1.13 4.37
C GLY A 30 -0.68 1.45 5.37
N SER A 31 -0.36 2.34 6.30
CA SER A 31 -1.28 2.84 7.33
C SER A 31 -1.30 4.38 7.32
N GLY A 32 -2.33 4.97 7.92
CA GLY A 32 -2.51 6.41 7.99
C GLY A 32 -3.63 6.96 7.10
N SER A 33 -3.97 8.24 7.32
CA SER A 33 -5.14 8.88 6.70
C SER A 33 -5.06 8.98 5.18
N THR A 34 -3.85 9.12 4.61
CA THR A 34 -3.66 9.20 3.16
C THR A 34 -3.88 7.86 2.46
N VAL A 35 -3.53 6.74 3.11
CA VAL A 35 -3.63 5.39 2.53
C VAL A 35 -5.09 4.95 2.32
N VAL A 36 -6.04 5.55 3.05
CA VAL A 36 -7.48 5.37 2.80
C VAL A 36 -7.80 5.63 1.32
N TYR A 37 -7.27 6.72 0.76
CA TYR A 37 -7.51 7.08 -0.63
C TYR A 37 -6.77 6.20 -1.63
N VAL A 38 -5.68 5.53 -1.22
CA VAL A 38 -5.00 4.53 -2.06
C VAL A 38 -5.91 3.31 -2.24
N VAL A 39 -6.50 2.83 -1.14
CA VAL A 39 -7.46 1.71 -1.19
C VAL A 39 -8.68 2.08 -2.01
N ASP A 40 -9.21 3.29 -1.84
CA ASP A 40 -10.32 3.81 -2.66
C ASP A 40 -9.98 3.83 -4.15
N ALA A 41 -8.79 4.32 -4.52
CA ALA A 41 -8.35 4.39 -5.91
C ALA A 41 -8.22 3.00 -6.54
N ILE A 42 -7.72 2.01 -5.79
CA ILE A 42 -7.62 0.61 -6.25
C ILE A 42 -9.02 0.03 -6.44
N ALA A 43 -9.92 0.21 -5.47
CA ALA A 43 -11.29 -0.27 -5.55
C ALA A 43 -12.05 0.35 -6.74
N ALA A 44 -11.82 1.64 -7.02
CA ALA A 44 -12.43 2.36 -8.14
C ALA A 44 -12.04 1.79 -9.53
N LYS A 45 -10.90 1.11 -9.65
CA LYS A 45 -10.51 0.41 -10.89
C LYS A 45 -11.33 -0.86 -11.17
N GLY A 46 -12.01 -1.36 -10.15
CA GLY A 46 -12.94 -2.48 -10.25
C GLY A 46 -12.30 -3.88 -10.26
N PRO A 47 -13.10 -4.94 -10.02
CA PRO A 47 -12.59 -6.30 -9.86
C PRO A 47 -11.85 -6.87 -11.08
N SER A 48 -12.15 -6.41 -12.29
CA SER A 48 -11.43 -6.82 -13.50
C SER A 48 -9.97 -6.38 -13.49
N PHE A 49 -9.64 -5.33 -12.73
CA PHE A 49 -8.28 -4.84 -12.56
C PHE A 49 -7.59 -5.55 -11.38
N TYR A 50 -8.20 -5.56 -10.20
CA TYR A 50 -7.54 -6.05 -8.97
C TYR A 50 -7.84 -7.50 -8.61
N GLY A 51 -8.71 -8.21 -9.34
CA GLY A 51 -9.24 -9.52 -8.93
C GLY A 51 -8.19 -10.61 -8.74
N ASP A 52 -7.04 -10.48 -9.40
CA ASP A 52 -5.91 -11.39 -9.28
C ASP A 52 -4.84 -10.96 -8.26
N MET A 53 -5.00 -9.76 -7.68
CA MET A 53 -4.09 -9.17 -6.71
C MET A 53 -4.35 -9.69 -5.29
N THR A 54 -3.30 -9.72 -4.49
CA THR A 54 -3.32 -10.02 -3.06
C THR A 54 -2.67 -8.88 -2.31
N PHE A 55 -3.32 -8.41 -1.25
CA PHE A 55 -2.97 -7.20 -0.52
C PHE A 55 -2.42 -7.51 0.87
N PHE A 56 -1.24 -6.96 1.18
CA PHE A 56 -0.52 -7.15 2.44
C PHE A 56 -0.64 -5.90 3.31
N PRO A 57 -1.28 -5.98 4.49
CA PRO A 57 -1.43 -4.83 5.37
C PRO A 57 -0.15 -4.55 6.18
N THR A 58 0.04 -3.29 6.58
CA THR A 58 1.09 -2.88 7.54
C THR A 58 0.58 -2.69 8.97
N GLY A 59 -0.68 -3.03 9.26
CA GLY A 59 -1.26 -2.90 10.59
C GLY A 59 -2.78 -3.13 10.61
N SER A 60 -3.39 -2.94 11.79
CA SER A 60 -4.83 -3.17 12.00
C SER A 60 -5.72 -2.24 11.17
N GLN A 61 -5.34 -0.97 11.04
CA GLN A 61 -6.08 -0.01 10.20
C GLN A 61 -6.07 -0.43 8.73
N SER A 62 -4.87 -0.69 8.19
CA SER A 62 -4.68 -1.18 6.82
C SER A 62 -5.50 -2.45 6.54
N LYS A 63 -5.43 -3.41 7.46
CA LYS A 63 -6.22 -4.66 7.40
C LYS A 63 -7.72 -4.41 7.37
N GLY A 64 -8.20 -3.42 8.14
CA GLY A 64 -9.59 -2.98 8.11
C GLY A 64 -9.99 -2.39 6.76
N LEU A 65 -9.16 -1.50 6.20
CA LEU A 65 -9.41 -0.86 4.90
C LEU A 65 -9.50 -1.88 3.75
N ILE A 66 -8.53 -2.79 3.66
CA ILE A 66 -8.52 -3.85 2.63
C ILE A 66 -9.79 -4.69 2.71
N ARG A 67 -10.19 -5.11 3.93
CA ARG A 67 -11.39 -5.92 4.13
C ARG A 67 -12.66 -5.17 3.79
N ALA A 68 -12.78 -3.92 4.20
CA ALA A 68 -13.95 -3.08 3.92
C ALA A 68 -14.14 -2.83 2.42
N ALA A 69 -13.03 -2.73 1.66
CA ALA A 69 -13.04 -2.58 0.22
C ALA A 69 -13.26 -3.90 -0.55
N GLY A 70 -13.42 -5.04 0.13
CA GLY A 70 -13.60 -6.35 -0.51
C GLY A 70 -12.36 -6.86 -1.26
N LEU A 71 -11.18 -6.36 -0.90
CA LEU A 71 -9.91 -6.75 -1.51
C LEU A 71 -9.36 -8.03 -0.85
N ARG A 72 -8.65 -8.85 -1.63
CA ARG A 72 -8.07 -10.11 -1.13
C ARG A 72 -6.91 -9.84 -0.19
N LEU A 73 -7.13 -10.04 1.11
CA LEU A 73 -6.12 -9.83 2.16
C LEU A 73 -5.25 -11.07 2.39
N CYS A 74 -3.94 -10.87 2.59
CA CYS A 74 -3.00 -11.87 3.10
C CYS A 74 -2.07 -11.21 4.13
N ASN A 75 -1.81 -11.87 5.27
CA ASN A 75 -0.81 -11.33 6.21
C ASN A 75 0.59 -11.58 5.64
N LEU A 76 1.57 -10.77 6.05
CA LEU A 76 2.93 -10.87 5.54
C LEU A 76 3.59 -12.22 5.86
N ASP A 77 3.27 -12.81 7.01
CA ASP A 77 3.79 -14.12 7.44
C ASP A 77 3.22 -15.28 6.62
N ASP A 78 2.02 -15.10 6.04
CA ASP A 78 1.33 -16.10 5.21
C ASP A 78 1.69 -15.96 3.72
N ARG A 79 2.67 -15.11 3.40
CA ARG A 79 3.08 -14.81 2.03
C ARG A 79 3.60 -16.09 1.34
N PRO A 80 3.15 -16.39 0.11
CA PRO A 80 3.49 -17.65 -0.53
C PRO A 80 4.98 -17.73 -0.91
N LEU A 81 5.47 -18.96 -1.06
CA LEU A 81 6.79 -19.24 -1.61
C LEU A 81 6.72 -19.26 -3.14
N GLY A 82 7.76 -18.72 -3.78
CA GLY A 82 7.99 -18.85 -5.21
C GLY A 82 8.67 -20.17 -5.58
N PRO A 83 8.90 -20.41 -6.88
CA PRO A 83 9.48 -21.66 -7.40
C PRO A 83 10.86 -22.01 -6.85
N ASN A 84 11.60 -21.01 -6.36
CA ASN A 84 12.93 -21.15 -5.77
C ASN A 84 12.90 -21.40 -4.25
N GLY A 85 11.72 -21.65 -3.68
CA GLY A 85 11.53 -21.88 -2.24
C GLY A 85 11.69 -20.61 -1.38
N LYS A 86 11.77 -19.42 -1.98
CA LYS A 86 11.83 -18.14 -1.24
C LYS A 86 10.48 -17.43 -1.27
N LEU A 87 10.22 -16.60 -0.27
CA LEU A 87 9.00 -15.77 -0.24
C LEU A 87 8.90 -14.91 -1.52
N VAL A 88 7.71 -14.86 -2.12
CA VAL A 88 7.46 -14.00 -3.28
C VAL A 88 7.69 -12.54 -2.91
N ALA A 89 8.30 -11.78 -3.82
CA ALA A 89 8.46 -10.35 -3.64
C ALA A 89 7.11 -9.63 -3.83
N ILE A 90 6.86 -8.60 -3.02
CA ILE A 90 5.73 -7.69 -3.22
C ILE A 90 6.06 -6.82 -4.44
N ASP A 91 5.14 -6.63 -5.37
CA ASP A 91 5.40 -5.90 -6.60
C ASP A 91 5.52 -4.40 -6.34
N VAL A 92 4.59 -3.87 -5.54
CA VAL A 92 4.58 -2.47 -5.11
C VAL A 92 3.97 -2.36 -3.72
N ALA A 93 4.51 -1.50 -2.88
CA ALA A 93 3.92 -1.13 -1.60
C ALA A 93 3.65 0.38 -1.58
N PHE A 94 2.44 0.76 -1.17
CA PHE A 94 2.01 2.15 -1.02
C PHE A 94 1.87 2.47 0.46
N ASP A 95 2.48 3.56 0.93
CA ASP A 95 2.38 3.95 2.33
C ASP A 95 2.45 5.47 2.50
N GLY A 96 1.94 5.98 3.62
CA GLY A 96 2.12 7.37 4.00
C GLY A 96 3.51 7.62 4.59
N ALA A 97 3.88 8.88 4.72
CA ALA A 97 5.02 9.33 5.53
C ALA A 97 4.61 10.57 6.34
N ASP A 98 5.18 10.70 7.54
CA ASP A 98 4.97 11.86 8.41
C ASP A 98 5.83 13.04 7.92
N GLU A 99 7.08 12.76 7.53
CA GLU A 99 7.98 13.70 6.85
C GLU A 99 8.77 12.98 5.74
N VAL A 100 9.08 13.69 4.66
CA VAL A 100 9.90 13.21 3.54
C VAL A 100 10.94 14.27 3.22
N ASP A 101 12.21 13.90 3.18
CA ASP A 101 13.29 14.80 2.76
C ASP A 101 13.56 14.73 1.24
N ALA A 102 14.44 15.60 0.75
CA ALA A 102 14.78 15.67 -0.67
C ALA A 102 15.51 14.42 -1.22
N GLU A 103 16.05 13.58 -0.34
CA GLU A 103 16.72 12.32 -0.69
C GLU A 103 15.77 11.12 -0.62
N LEU A 104 14.47 11.37 -0.37
CA LEU A 104 13.42 10.36 -0.18
C LEU A 104 13.55 9.55 1.11
N ASN A 105 14.31 10.03 2.10
CA ASN A 105 14.26 9.47 3.43
C ASN A 105 12.93 9.85 4.08
N CYS A 106 12.31 8.90 4.77
CA CYS A 106 10.99 9.07 5.35
C CYS A 106 11.03 8.90 6.87
N ILE A 107 10.46 9.85 7.59
CA ILE A 107 10.06 9.64 8.98
C ILE A 107 8.64 9.05 8.96
N LYS A 108 8.50 7.92 9.65
CA LYS A 108 7.26 7.15 9.75
C LYS A 108 7.08 6.69 11.19
N GLY A 109 5.85 6.36 11.55
CA GLY A 109 5.55 5.70 12.81
C GLY A 109 4.71 6.52 13.77
N GLY A 110 4.18 7.69 13.37
CA GLY A 110 3.18 8.41 14.16
C GLY A 110 1.96 7.55 14.54
N GLY A 111 1.67 6.50 13.75
CA GLY A 111 0.60 5.51 13.99
C GLY A 111 1.02 4.22 14.71
N ALA A 112 2.24 4.12 15.25
CA ALA A 112 2.76 2.95 15.97
C ALA A 112 2.80 1.61 15.18
N CYS A 113 2.82 1.66 13.85
CA CYS A 113 2.86 0.47 12.96
C CYS A 113 4.23 0.24 12.28
N LEU A 114 5.27 0.97 12.70
CA LEU A 114 6.56 1.08 12.00
C LEU A 114 7.22 -0.26 11.64
N PHE A 115 7.13 -1.26 12.51
CA PHE A 115 7.77 -2.56 12.26
C PHE A 115 7.18 -3.27 11.04
N GLN A 116 5.85 -3.39 10.97
CA GLN A 116 5.18 -4.02 9.83
C GLN A 116 5.28 -3.16 8.58
N GLU A 117 5.21 -1.83 8.70
CA GLU A 117 5.47 -0.90 7.60
C GLU A 117 6.83 -1.15 6.96
N LYS A 118 7.88 -1.28 7.78
CA LYS A 118 9.24 -1.52 7.32
C LYS A 118 9.39 -2.91 6.68
N LEU A 119 8.79 -3.95 7.25
CA LEU A 119 8.85 -5.29 6.67
C LEU A 119 8.19 -5.37 5.29
N VAL A 120 7.00 -4.76 5.13
CA VAL A 120 6.31 -4.71 3.84
C VAL A 120 7.10 -3.88 2.82
N ALA A 121 7.67 -2.74 3.24
CA ALA A 121 8.50 -1.91 2.37
C ALA A 121 9.75 -2.64 1.87
N ILE A 122 10.49 -3.33 2.75
CA ILE A 122 11.68 -4.12 2.39
C ILE A 122 11.32 -5.32 1.50
N ALA A 123 10.13 -5.90 1.70
CA ALA A 123 9.62 -6.99 0.90
C ALA A 123 9.19 -6.58 -0.51
N ALA A 124 9.06 -5.28 -0.79
CA ALA A 124 8.57 -4.74 -2.04
C ALA A 124 9.69 -4.40 -3.03
N LYS A 125 9.46 -4.70 -4.32
CA LYS A 125 10.34 -4.29 -5.42
C LYS A 125 10.30 -2.78 -5.62
N LYS A 126 9.15 -2.17 -5.32
CA LYS A 126 8.92 -0.74 -5.40
C LYS A 126 8.17 -0.27 -4.17
N PHE A 127 8.69 0.76 -3.51
CA PHE A 127 8.02 1.44 -2.40
C PHE A 127 7.61 2.84 -2.85
N VAL A 128 6.32 3.15 -2.73
CA VAL A 128 5.72 4.42 -3.16
C VAL A 128 5.16 5.11 -1.93
N VAL A 129 5.73 6.27 -1.63
CA VAL A 129 5.27 7.14 -0.54
C VAL A 129 4.21 8.08 -1.07
N VAL A 130 3.09 8.19 -0.36
CA VAL A 130 1.97 9.05 -0.72
C VAL A 130 1.69 10.03 0.42
N ALA A 131 1.86 11.32 0.13
CA ALA A 131 1.58 12.42 1.06
C ALA A 131 0.91 13.59 0.32
N GLY A 132 0.18 14.43 1.04
CA GLY A 132 -0.56 15.58 0.50
C GLY A 132 -0.99 16.55 1.59
#